data_AF-A0A1A8IZY1-F1
#
_entry.id   AF-A0A1A8IZY1-F1
#
_cell.length_a   1.000
_cell.length_b   1.000
_cell.length_c   1.000
_cell.angle_alpha   90.00
_cell.angle_beta   90.00
_cell.angle_gamma   90.00
#
_symmetry.space_group_name_H-M   'P 1'
#
loop_
_entity.id
_entity.type
_entity.pdbx_description
1 polymer ?
#
loop_
_entity_poly.entity_id
_entity_poly.type
_entity_poly.pdbx_seq_one_letter_code
_entity_poly.pdbx_strand_id
1 'polypeptide(L)'
;KKRKDHSFFGSEWQKRWCVLNNSIFYYFGSEKDKQQKGSFLISDYNVRLANNLRKDSKRNACFEFTAPGRRAFQFTASSPQEAREWVDQINFVLRDLSSSVIPVDEDEEEETYDDIEGLVNSPPSRLPKAPLIIRPGGGGQVDEAEEDGEDIY
;
A
#
# COMPACT_ATOMS: atom_id res chain seq x y z
N LYS A 1 40.85 -5.33 -41.85
CA LYS A 1 39.37 -5.25 -41.85
C LYS A 1 38.89 -5.55 -40.42
N LYS A 2 38.80 -4.53 -39.57
CA LYS A 2 38.40 -4.68 -38.16
C LYS A 2 36.88 -4.86 -38.14
N ARG A 3 36.40 -5.98 -37.61
CA ARG A 3 34.96 -6.21 -37.44
C ARG A 3 34.45 -5.15 -36.47
N LYS A 4 33.39 -4.45 -36.88
CA LYS A 4 32.61 -3.57 -36.03
C LYS A 4 32.05 -4.47 -34.94
N ASP A 5 32.56 -4.35 -33.72
CA ASP A 5 31.89 -4.90 -32.55
C ASP A 5 30.46 -4.36 -32.58
N HIS A 6 29.52 -5.20 -33.03
CA HIS A 6 28.14 -5.01 -32.63
C HIS A 6 28.18 -5.24 -31.14
N SER A 7 28.25 -4.13 -30.41
CA SER A 7 27.78 -3.89 -29.04
C SER A 7 26.90 -5.02 -28.48
N PHE A 8 27.47 -6.19 -28.24
CA PHE A 8 26.80 -7.33 -27.60
C PHE A 8 26.80 -7.16 -26.07
N PHE A 9 27.62 -6.21 -25.59
CA PHE A 9 27.78 -5.80 -24.20
C PHE A 9 27.57 -4.29 -24.02
N GLY A 10 26.86 -3.64 -24.93
CA GLY A 10 26.43 -2.26 -24.69
C GLY A 10 25.28 -2.23 -23.69
N SER A 11 25.18 -1.11 -22.96
CA SER A 11 24.02 -0.72 -22.16
C SER A 11 22.80 -0.48 -23.07
N GLU A 12 22.34 -1.53 -23.73
CA GLU A 12 21.17 -1.48 -24.59
C GLU A 12 19.92 -1.47 -23.70
N TRP A 13 19.03 -0.53 -23.99
CA TRP A 13 17.75 -0.43 -23.31
C TRP A 13 16.96 -1.72 -23.51
N GLN A 14 16.63 -2.39 -22.41
CA GLN A 14 15.86 -3.63 -22.44
C GLN A 14 14.37 -3.31 -22.30
N LYS A 15 13.54 -3.82 -23.21
CA LYS A 15 12.09 -3.77 -23.04
C LYS A 15 11.70 -4.62 -21.83
N ARG A 16 10.89 -4.04 -20.94
CA ARG A 16 10.38 -4.70 -19.74
C ARG A 16 8.88 -4.45 -19.65
N TRP A 17 8.16 -5.42 -19.10
CA TRP A 17 6.80 -5.20 -18.61
C TRP A 17 6.91 -4.77 -17.15
N CYS A 18 6.46 -3.56 -16.84
CA CYS A 18 6.61 -2.97 -15.52
C CYS A 18 5.24 -2.87 -14.85
N VAL A 19 5.19 -3.18 -13.55
CA VAL A 19 3.98 -3.12 -12.75
C VAL A 19 4.32 -2.48 -11.42
N LEU A 20 3.58 -1.45 -11.03
CA LEU A 20 3.59 -0.91 -9.68
C LEU A 20 2.43 -1.56 -8.92
N ASN A 21 2.73 -2.28 -7.84
CA ASN A 21 1.72 -2.85 -6.95
C ASN A 21 2.02 -2.43 -5.50
N ASN A 22 1.09 -1.69 -4.89
CA ASN A 22 1.30 -0.99 -3.63
C ASN A 22 2.60 -0.16 -3.67
N SER A 23 3.56 -0.47 -2.80
CA SER A 23 4.86 0.20 -2.68
C SER A 23 6.00 -0.54 -3.39
N ILE A 24 5.71 -1.57 -4.19
CA ILE A 24 6.74 -2.39 -4.86
C ILE A 24 6.62 -2.24 -6.37
N PHE A 25 7.74 -1.87 -7.00
CA PHE A 25 7.88 -1.81 -8.44
C PHE A 25 8.48 -3.12 -8.96
N TYR A 26 7.76 -3.81 -9.84
CA TYR A 26 8.18 -5.06 -10.47
C TYR A 26 8.52 -4.84 -11.94
N TYR A 27 9.47 -5.61 -12.45
CA TYR A 27 9.74 -5.66 -13.89
C TYR A 27 9.97 -7.10 -14.38
N PHE A 28 9.33 -7.43 -15.49
CA PHE A 28 9.34 -8.74 -16.14
C PHE A 28 9.99 -8.63 -17.52
N GLY A 29 10.37 -9.78 -18.12
CA GLY A 29 10.82 -9.79 -19.51
C GLY A 29 9.67 -9.51 -20.48
N SER A 30 8.50 -10.07 -20.19
CA SER A 30 7.26 -9.86 -20.92
C SER A 30 6.05 -9.93 -19.98
N GLU A 31 4.87 -9.53 -20.46
CA GLU A 31 3.61 -9.62 -19.74
C GLU A 31 3.19 -11.06 -19.40
N LYS A 32 3.66 -12.05 -20.18
CA LYS A 32 3.33 -13.48 -19.99
C LYS A 32 4.27 -14.19 -19.01
N ASP A 33 5.32 -13.51 -18.56
CA ASP A 33 6.30 -14.12 -17.67
C ASP A 33 5.70 -14.30 -16.27
N LYS A 34 5.72 -15.53 -15.75
CA LYS A 34 5.25 -15.82 -14.39
C LYS A 34 6.19 -15.31 -13.28
N GLN A 35 7.45 -15.05 -13.62
CA GLN A 35 8.48 -14.66 -12.67
C GLN A 35 9.10 -13.31 -13.07
N GLN A 36 9.17 -12.41 -12.11
CA GLN A 36 9.82 -11.11 -12.27
C GLN A 36 11.33 -11.27 -12.47
N LYS A 37 11.92 -10.35 -13.23
CA LYS A 37 13.37 -10.22 -13.33
C LYS A 37 13.95 -9.50 -12.12
N GLY A 38 13.14 -8.69 -11.45
CA GLY A 38 13.44 -8.12 -10.15
C GLY A 38 12.33 -7.21 -9.67
N SER A 39 12.53 -6.70 -8.46
CA SER A 39 11.65 -5.74 -7.82
C SER A 39 12.42 -4.83 -6.88
N PHE A 40 11.83 -3.68 -6.53
CA PHE A 40 12.35 -2.78 -5.50
C PHE A 40 11.21 -2.01 -4.84
N LEU A 41 11.41 -1.61 -3.59
CA LEU A 41 10.48 -0.74 -2.86
C LEU A 41 10.63 0.70 -3.34
N ILE A 42 9.53 1.34 -3.72
CA ILE A 42 9.56 2.73 -4.20
C ILE A 42 9.73 3.73 -3.06
N SER A 43 9.34 3.37 -1.82
CA SER A 43 9.45 4.23 -0.63
C SER A 43 10.87 4.71 -0.35
N ASP A 44 11.87 3.93 -0.78
CA ASP A 44 13.28 4.24 -0.59
C ASP A 44 13.83 5.20 -1.66
N TYR A 45 12.99 5.63 -2.62
CA TYR A 45 13.40 6.34 -3.82
C TYR A 45 12.58 7.62 -4.07
N ASN A 46 13.22 8.56 -4.76
CA ASN A 46 12.56 9.68 -5.41
C ASN A 46 12.43 9.38 -6.91
N VAL A 47 11.28 9.74 -7.49
CA VAL A 47 11.02 9.59 -8.93
C VAL A 47 10.98 10.95 -9.62
N ARG A 48 11.58 11.05 -10.82
CA ARG A 48 11.55 12.28 -11.63
C ARG A 48 11.66 11.99 -13.12
N LEU A 49 11.23 12.94 -13.95
CA LEU A 49 11.56 12.97 -15.37
C LEU A 49 13.06 13.22 -15.57
N ALA A 50 13.65 12.60 -16.59
CA ALA A 50 15.09 12.66 -16.83
C ALA A 50 15.42 12.72 -18.33
N ASN A 51 15.56 13.95 -18.84
CA ASN A 51 15.69 14.19 -20.29
C ASN A 51 17.12 13.97 -20.82
N ASN A 52 18.07 13.66 -19.95
CA ASN A 52 19.49 13.45 -20.24
C ASN A 52 19.87 11.96 -20.37
N LEU A 53 18.93 11.03 -20.18
CA LEU A 53 19.21 9.59 -20.23
C LEU A 53 19.45 9.06 -21.64
N ARG A 54 18.96 9.77 -22.67
CA ARG A 54 19.09 9.40 -24.08
C ARG A 54 19.43 10.60 -24.94
N LYS A 55 20.07 10.36 -26.09
CA LYS A 55 20.40 11.37 -27.11
C LYS A 55 19.47 11.35 -28.32
N ASP A 56 18.52 10.41 -28.36
CA ASP A 56 17.57 10.24 -29.45
C ASP A 56 16.23 10.96 -29.17
N SER A 57 15.27 10.82 -30.09
CA SER A 57 13.94 11.42 -29.98
C SER A 57 13.14 10.98 -28.74
N LYS A 58 13.49 9.83 -28.12
CA LYS A 58 12.80 9.30 -26.93
C LYS A 58 13.29 9.90 -25.62
N ARG A 59 14.26 10.82 -25.64
CA ARG A 59 14.80 11.46 -24.43
C ARG A 59 13.74 12.14 -23.56
N ASN A 60 12.66 12.65 -24.15
CA ASN A 60 11.57 13.31 -23.42
C ASN A 60 10.56 12.32 -22.81
N ALA A 61 10.70 11.01 -23.05
CA ALA A 61 9.88 9.95 -22.49
C ALA A 61 10.62 9.18 -21.38
N CYS A 62 11.63 9.80 -20.78
CA CYS A 62 12.51 9.15 -19.81
C CYS A 62 12.21 9.62 -18.39
N PHE A 63 12.27 8.70 -17.43
CA PHE A 63 12.14 8.96 -16.01
C PHE A 63 13.08 8.03 -15.22
N GLU A 64 13.37 8.37 -13.98
CA GLU A 64 14.25 7.57 -13.13
C GLU A 64 13.85 7.58 -11.66
N PHE A 65 14.22 6.50 -10.98
CA PHE A 65 14.24 6.39 -9.53
C PHE A 65 15.66 6.60 -9.04
N THR A 66 15.83 7.49 -8.06
CA THR A 66 17.13 7.78 -7.45
C THR A 66 17.04 7.84 -5.93
N ALA A 67 18.09 7.39 -5.26
CA ALA A 67 18.22 7.44 -3.82
C ALA A 67 19.70 7.50 -3.42
N PRO A 68 20.06 8.28 -2.38
CA PRO A 68 21.42 8.32 -1.88
C PRO A 68 21.94 6.93 -1.50
N GLY A 69 23.13 6.57 -1.98
CA GLY A 69 23.77 5.28 -1.68
C GLY A 69 23.12 4.05 -2.32
N ARG A 70 22.12 4.22 -3.20
CA ARG A 70 21.43 3.12 -3.87
C ARG A 70 21.56 3.22 -5.38
N ARG A 71 21.36 2.09 -6.07
CA ARG A 71 21.34 2.04 -7.54
C ARG A 71 20.17 2.86 -8.08
N ALA A 72 20.44 3.69 -9.08
CA ALA A 72 19.39 4.35 -9.86
C ALA A 72 18.74 3.38 -10.86
N PHE A 73 17.42 3.49 -11.03
CA PHE A 73 16.67 2.75 -12.05
C PHE A 73 16.15 3.72 -13.09
N GLN A 74 16.48 3.47 -14.35
CA GLN A 74 16.22 4.37 -15.47
C GLN A 74 15.26 3.71 -16.44
N PHE A 75 14.25 4.46 -16.86
CA PHE A 75 13.17 3.96 -17.72
C PHE A 75 12.92 4.91 -18.89
N THR A 76 12.48 4.34 -20.00
CA THR A 76 11.89 5.08 -21.13
C THR A 76 10.50 4.53 -21.38
N ALA A 77 9.48 5.35 -21.20
CA ALA A 77 8.11 5.03 -21.56
C ALA A 77 7.92 5.06 -23.09
N SER A 78 6.75 4.65 -23.56
CA SER A 78 6.39 4.67 -24.98
C SER A 78 6.16 6.08 -25.49
N SER A 79 5.78 7.01 -24.61
CA SER A 79 5.59 8.42 -24.94
C SER A 79 5.98 9.36 -23.79
N PRO A 80 6.22 10.66 -24.07
CA PRO A 80 6.42 11.67 -23.02
C PRO A 80 5.24 11.79 -22.05
N GLN A 81 4.02 11.55 -22.53
CA GLN A 81 2.82 11.61 -21.71
C GLN A 81 2.77 10.46 -20.72
N GLU A 82 3.02 9.24 -21.20
CA GLU A 82 3.09 8.05 -20.35
C GLU A 82 4.20 8.19 -19.29
N ALA A 83 5.36 8.77 -19.64
CA ALA A 83 6.42 9.03 -18.67
C ALA A 83 5.97 9.98 -17.54
N ARG A 84 5.18 11.00 -17.86
CA ARG A 84 4.58 11.90 -16.85
C ARG A 84 3.60 11.16 -15.96
N GLU A 85 2.70 10.38 -16.56
CA GLU A 85 1.71 9.57 -15.83
C GLU A 85 2.39 8.60 -14.86
N TRP A 86 3.47 7.93 -15.28
CA TRP A 86 4.27 7.10 -14.37
C TRP A 86 4.79 7.91 -13.17
N VAL A 87 5.45 9.05 -13.42
CA VAL A 87 5.99 9.90 -12.36
C VAL A 87 4.90 10.40 -11.42
N ASP A 88 3.77 10.85 -11.94
CA ASP A 88 2.66 11.39 -11.17
C ASP A 88 2.01 10.33 -10.29
N GLN A 89 1.74 9.13 -10.83
CA GLN A 89 1.13 8.03 -10.07
C GLN A 89 2.07 7.49 -9.00
N ILE A 90 3.36 7.35 -9.31
CA ILE A 90 4.34 6.93 -8.30
C ILE A 90 4.43 7.98 -7.19
N ASN A 91 4.49 9.27 -7.53
CA ASN A 91 4.51 10.34 -6.53
C ASN A 91 3.24 10.38 -5.68
N PHE A 92 2.08 10.10 -6.27
CA PHE A 92 0.82 9.98 -5.53
C PHE A 92 0.92 8.88 -4.46
N VAL A 93 1.38 7.68 -4.85
CA VAL A 93 1.57 6.56 -3.91
C VAL A 93 2.61 6.91 -2.83
N LEU A 94 3.71 7.58 -3.19
CA LEU A 94 4.72 7.99 -2.20
C LEU A 94 4.16 8.99 -1.17
N ARG A 95 3.30 9.91 -1.59
CA ARG A 95 2.62 10.85 -0.68
C ARG A 95 1.67 10.12 0.25
N ASP A 96 0.84 9.23 -0.30
CA ASP A 96 -0.11 8.41 0.46
C ASP A 96 0.59 7.55 1.52
N LEU A 97 1.71 6.91 1.15
CA LEU A 97 2.54 6.15 2.09
C LEU A 97 3.17 7.02 3.19
N SER A 98 3.36 8.33 2.95
CA SER A 98 3.89 9.27 3.93
C SER A 98 2.81 9.91 4.82
N SER A 99 1.54 9.89 4.41
CA SER A 99 0.44 10.43 5.18
C SER A 99 -0.09 9.40 6.18
N SER A 100 0.38 9.46 7.42
CA SER A 100 -0.17 8.66 8.54
C SER A 100 -1.37 9.31 9.23
N VAL A 101 -1.97 10.37 8.67
CA VAL A 101 -3.00 11.19 9.32
C VAL A 101 -4.31 11.09 8.53
N ILE A 102 -5.36 10.57 9.18
CA ILE A 102 -6.73 10.66 8.70
C ILE A 102 -7.19 12.11 8.95
N PRO A 103 -7.58 12.89 7.92
CA PRO A 103 -8.16 14.20 8.17
C PRO A 103 -9.44 14.01 9.01
N VAL A 104 -9.47 14.63 10.19
CA VAL A 104 -10.68 14.71 11.02
C VAL A 104 -11.52 15.82 10.39
N ASP A 105 -12.72 15.50 9.92
CA ASP A 105 -13.67 16.53 9.48
C ASP A 105 -14.05 17.34 10.74
N GLU A 106 -13.58 18.59 10.84
CA GLU A 106 -13.82 19.50 11.98
C GLU A 106 -15.28 20.02 12.06
N ASP A 107 -16.18 19.50 11.22
CA ASP A 107 -17.54 20.03 11.01
C ASP A 107 -18.65 19.14 11.60
N GLU A 108 -18.34 18.13 12.42
CA GLU A 108 -19.37 17.44 13.22
C GLU A 108 -19.55 18.21 14.54
N GLU A 109 -20.31 19.33 14.48
CA GLU A 109 -20.85 19.96 15.67
C GLU A 109 -21.61 18.90 16.48
N GLU A 110 -21.06 18.55 17.63
CA GLU A 110 -21.60 17.61 18.60
C GLU A 110 -22.91 18.21 19.15
N GLU A 111 -24.02 18.04 18.43
CA GLU A 111 -25.37 18.33 18.93
C GLU A 111 -25.59 17.42 20.15
N THR A 112 -25.41 17.99 21.34
CA THR A 112 -25.67 17.32 22.61
C THR A 112 -27.15 16.96 22.66
N TYR A 113 -27.47 15.68 22.50
CA TYR A 113 -28.81 15.14 22.70
C TYR A 113 -29.29 15.45 24.13
N ASP A 114 -30.11 16.48 24.27
CA ASP A 114 -30.70 16.95 25.55
C ASP A 114 -32.06 16.28 25.80
N ASP A 115 -32.09 14.94 25.75
CA ASP A 115 -33.33 14.15 25.85
C ASP A 115 -33.63 13.60 27.25
N ILE A 116 -32.99 14.11 28.32
CA ILE A 116 -33.33 13.70 29.71
C ILE A 116 -33.60 14.90 30.62
N GLU A 117 -34.54 15.77 30.23
CA GLU A 117 -35.25 16.63 31.19
C GLU A 117 -36.75 16.31 31.20
N GLY A 118 -37.19 15.48 32.16
CA GLY A 118 -38.62 15.22 32.31
C GLY A 118 -39.11 14.26 33.40
N LEU A 119 -38.25 13.68 34.25
CA LEU A 119 -38.71 12.67 35.21
C LEU A 119 -38.48 13.01 36.70
N VAL A 120 -38.50 14.28 37.06
CA VAL A 120 -38.37 14.72 38.47
C VAL A 120 -39.68 15.27 39.06
N ASN A 121 -40.85 14.70 38.77
CA ASN A 121 -42.07 15.00 39.53
C ASN A 121 -43.04 13.81 39.60
N SER A 122 -42.77 12.84 40.47
CA SER A 122 -43.80 11.91 40.98
C SER A 122 -43.41 11.40 42.38
N PRO A 123 -44.35 11.34 43.35
CA PRO A 123 -44.06 11.01 44.74
C PRO A 123 -43.75 9.51 44.92
N PRO A 124 -43.10 9.11 46.04
CA PRO A 124 -42.47 7.80 46.13
C PRO A 124 -43.47 6.70 46.48
N SER A 125 -43.59 5.69 45.62
CA SER A 125 -44.17 4.39 45.98
C SER A 125 -43.14 3.57 46.74
N ARG A 126 -43.37 3.41 48.06
CA ARG A 126 -42.64 2.46 48.90
C ARG A 126 -42.88 1.04 48.39
N LEU A 127 -41.84 0.19 48.35
CA LEU A 127 -41.82 -1.25 48.66
C LEU A 127 -40.35 -1.76 48.62
N PRO A 128 -40.02 -2.91 49.25
CA PRO A 128 -38.85 -3.03 50.13
C PRO A 128 -37.58 -3.57 49.43
N LYS A 129 -36.43 -3.26 50.06
CA LYS A 129 -35.09 -3.75 49.69
C LYS A 129 -35.01 -5.27 49.84
N ALA A 130 -34.50 -5.94 48.80
CA ALA A 130 -33.96 -7.30 48.89
C ALA A 130 -32.43 -7.27 48.69
N PRO A 131 -31.65 -8.11 49.39
CA PRO A 131 -30.23 -7.88 49.62
C PRO A 131 -29.35 -8.38 48.46
N LEU A 132 -28.19 -7.74 48.30
CA LEU A 132 -27.10 -8.20 47.45
C LEU A 132 -26.62 -9.59 47.91
N ILE A 133 -26.76 -10.59 47.04
CA ILE A 133 -26.14 -11.90 47.24
C ILE A 133 -24.87 -11.95 46.40
N ILE A 134 -23.73 -11.81 47.08
CA ILE A 134 -22.43 -12.30 46.64
C ILE A 134 -22.40 -13.80 46.94
N ARG A 135 -22.13 -14.67 45.95
CA ARG A 135 -21.65 -16.03 46.21
C ARG A 135 -20.56 -16.48 45.22
N PRO A 136 -19.60 -17.29 45.68
CA PRO A 136 -18.38 -17.65 44.95
C PRO A 136 -18.42 -19.07 44.34
N GLY A 137 -17.55 -19.30 43.34
CA GLY A 137 -16.79 -20.54 43.13
C GLY A 137 -17.51 -21.78 42.55
N GLY A 138 -16.82 -22.42 41.58
CA GLY A 138 -16.82 -23.89 41.46
C GLY A 138 -17.16 -24.49 40.08
N GLY A 139 -16.11 -24.86 39.33
CA GLY A 139 -15.81 -26.26 38.97
C GLY A 139 -16.57 -27.00 37.84
N GLY A 140 -15.79 -27.44 36.85
CA GLY A 140 -15.92 -28.69 36.08
C GLY A 140 -16.81 -28.64 34.82
N GLN A 141 -16.66 -29.44 33.76
CA GLN A 141 -15.65 -30.36 33.18
C GLN A 141 -16.35 -30.93 31.91
N VAL A 142 -15.57 -31.28 30.86
CA VAL A 142 -15.88 -32.14 29.66
C VAL A 142 -16.95 -31.59 28.68
N ASP A 143 -16.83 -31.71 27.35
CA ASP A 143 -16.43 -32.86 26.55
C ASP A 143 -15.52 -32.54 25.36
N GLU A 144 -14.70 -33.54 25.05
CA GLU A 144 -13.88 -33.73 23.88
C GLU A 144 -14.76 -33.95 22.63
N ALA A 145 -14.31 -33.40 21.50
CA ALA A 145 -14.55 -33.99 20.20
C ALA A 145 -13.24 -33.82 19.39
N GLU A 146 -12.36 -34.81 19.52
CA GLU A 146 -11.63 -35.31 18.35
C GLU A 146 -12.70 -35.78 17.34
N GLU A 147 -12.50 -35.64 16.05
CA GLU A 147 -11.84 -36.68 15.24
C GLU A 147 -11.57 -36.13 13.82
N ASP A 148 -10.62 -36.78 13.13
CA ASP A 148 -10.38 -36.84 11.68
C ASP A 148 -10.11 -35.54 10.87
N GLY A 149 -8.99 -35.34 10.18
CA GLY A 149 -8.13 -36.30 9.48
C GLY A 149 -8.49 -36.31 7.98
N GLU A 150 -7.45 -36.26 7.12
CA GLU A 150 -7.49 -36.51 5.66
C GLU A 150 -7.93 -35.30 4.78
N ASP A 151 -7.29 -34.92 3.68
CA ASP A 151 -6.18 -35.53 2.95
C ASP A 151 -5.52 -34.52 2.00
N ILE A 152 -4.28 -34.86 1.69
CA ILE A 152 -3.32 -34.21 0.79
C ILE A 152 -3.64 -34.61 -0.66
N TYR A 153 -3.70 -33.67 -1.60
CA TYR A 153 -3.26 -33.86 -3.01
C TYR A 153 -2.83 -32.54 -3.65
#